data_AF-A0A4P6P929-F1
#
_entry.id   AF-A0A4P6P929-F1
#
_cell.length_a   1.000
_cell.length_b   1.000
_cell.length_c   1.000
_cell.angle_alpha   90.00
_cell.angle_beta   90.00
_cell.angle_gamma   90.00
#
_symmetry.space_group_name_H-M   'P 1'
#
loop_
_entity.id
_entity.type
_entity.pdbx_description
1 polymer ?
#
loop_
_entity_poly.entity_id
_entity_poly.type
_entity_poly.pdbx_seq_one_letter_code
_entity_poly.pdbx_strand_id
1 'polypeptide(L)' 'MTTFLTLFAVVSLFVAVPLGILATINTLRKKQPGCSGSHDCVVYKGEKVMCPSCELKELKAEIAAAQQRA' A
#
# COMPACT_ATOMS: atom_id res chain seq x y z
N MET A 1 22.14 28.29 -15.50
CA MET A 1 21.92 26.85 -15.83
C MET A 1 22.39 25.92 -14.72
N THR A 2 23.63 26.06 -14.24
CA THR A 2 24.20 25.20 -13.18
C THR A 2 23.38 25.19 -11.88
N THR A 3 22.97 26.34 -11.37
CA THR A 3 22.13 26.47 -10.17
C THR A 3 20.76 25.82 -10.30
N PHE A 4 20.15 25.87 -11.49
CA PHE A 4 18.88 25.21 -11.74
C PHE A 4 19.03 23.69 -11.70
N LEU A 5 20.08 23.16 -12.35
CA LEU A 5 20.38 21.74 -12.35
C LEU A 5 20.69 21.20 -10.94
N THR A 6 21.42 21.97 -10.13
CA THR A 6 21.72 21.56 -8.75
C THR A 6 20.46 21.53 -7.88
N LEU A 7 19.61 22.54 -7.96
CA LEU A 7 18.36 22.58 -7.19
C LEU A 7 17.39 21.46 -7.63
N PHE A 8 17.27 21.23 -8.93
CA PHE A 8 16.45 20.13 -9.47
C PHE A 8 16.95 18.76 -8.99
N ALA A 9 18.26 18.52 -9.02
CA ALA A 9 18.85 17.28 -8.53
C ALA A 9 18.61 17.08 -7.03
N VAL A 10 18.78 18.14 -6.23
CA VAL A 10 18.55 18.09 -4.77
C VAL A 10 17.10 17.76 -4.46
N VAL A 11 16.13 18.47 -5.05
CA VAL A 11 14.70 18.21 -4.83
C VAL A 11 14.31 16.80 -5.26
N SER A 12 14.81 16.35 -6.41
CA SER A 12 14.56 14.99 -6.91
C SER A 12 15.07 13.94 -5.93
N LEU A 13 16.24 14.15 -5.34
CA LEU A 13 16.84 13.25 -4.36
C LEU A 13 16.01 13.21 -3.07
N PHE A 14 15.57 14.38 -2.57
CA PHE A 14 14.73 14.47 -1.37
C PHE A 14 13.31 13.93 -1.55
N VAL A 15 12.78 13.84 -2.77
CA VAL A 15 11.45 13.27 -3.05
C VAL A 15 11.53 11.79 -3.41
N ALA A 16 12.46 11.41 -4.30
CA ALA A 16 12.57 10.05 -4.80
C ALA A 16 13.05 9.07 -3.71
N VAL A 17 13.98 9.48 -2.84
CA VAL A 17 14.53 8.58 -1.81
C VAL A 17 13.46 8.20 -0.77
N PRO A 18 12.71 9.13 -0.14
CA PRO A 18 11.66 8.75 0.81
C PRO A 18 10.54 7.91 0.17
N LEU A 19 10.11 8.26 -1.04
CA LEU A 19 9.08 7.50 -1.76
C LEU A 19 9.56 6.10 -2.13
N GLY A 20 10.82 5.97 -2.57
CA GLY A 20 11.45 4.68 -2.88
C GLY A 20 11.55 3.77 -1.65
N ILE A 21 11.94 4.32 -0.49
CA ILE A 21 11.96 3.60 0.79
C ILE A 21 10.55 3.15 1.19
N LEU A 22 9.56 4.04 1.08
CA LEU A 22 8.16 3.68 1.39
C LEU A 22 7.66 2.55 0.48
N ALA A 23 7.94 2.64 -0.82
CA ALA A 23 7.55 1.63 -1.80
C ALA A 23 8.21 0.27 -1.52
N THR A 24 9.50 0.25 -1.19
CA THR A 24 10.20 -1.00 -0.84
C THR A 24 9.66 -1.61 0.44
N ILE A 25 9.43 -0.82 1.49
CA ILE A 25 8.82 -1.31 2.74
C ILE A 25 7.43 -1.91 2.47
N ASN A 26 6.59 -1.24 1.68
CA ASN A 26 5.25 -1.73 1.34
C ASN A 26 5.30 -3.03 0.53
N THR A 27 6.23 -3.11 -0.43
CA THR A 27 6.46 -4.31 -1.24
C THR A 27 6.89 -5.49 -0.37
N LEU A 28 7.86 -5.29 0.52
CA LEU A 28 8.33 -6.31 1.46
C LEU A 28 7.23 -6.77 2.41
N ARG A 29 6.36 -5.85 2.84
CA ARG A 29 5.22 -6.17 3.70
C ARG A 29 4.07 -6.87 2.95
N LYS A 30 4.14 -7.00 1.61
CA LYS A 30 3.01 -7.42 0.76
C LYS A 30 1.72 -6.63 1.06
N LYS A 31 1.87 -5.36 1.46
CA LYS A 31 0.79 -4.47 1.92
C LYS A 31 0.77 -3.24 1.03
N GLN A 32 -0.41 -2.69 0.75
CA GLN A 32 -0.46 -1.39 0.10
C GLN A 32 -0.01 -0.27 1.06
N PRO A 33 0.46 0.87 0.51
CA PRO A 33 0.77 2.05 1.31
C PRO A 33 -0.40 2.43 2.22
N GLY A 34 -0.14 2.63 3.52
CA GLY A 34 -1.16 2.99 4.51
C GLY A 34 -1.86 1.81 5.20
N CYS A 35 -1.61 0.56 4.79
CA CYS A 35 -2.16 -0.60 5.47
C CYS A 35 -1.30 -1.00 6.70
N SER A 36 -1.83 -0.81 7.91
CA SER A 36 -1.19 -1.29 9.16
C SER A 36 -0.97 -2.81 9.10
N GLY A 37 -1.97 -3.54 8.59
CA GLY A 37 -2.01 -4.99 8.42
C GLY A 37 -1.60 -5.79 9.67
N SER A 38 -1.73 -5.19 10.85
CA SER A 38 -1.74 -5.86 12.15
C SER A 38 -3.17 -6.04 12.66
N HIS A 39 -4.15 -5.41 12.02
CA HIS A 39 -5.55 -5.50 12.37
C HIS A 39 -6.33 -5.99 11.15
N ASP A 40 -7.20 -6.97 11.38
CA ASP A 40 -8.32 -7.23 10.48
C ASP A 40 -9.17 -5.96 10.37
N CYS A 41 -9.94 -5.86 9.29
CA CYS A 41 -10.81 -4.74 8.94
C CYS A 41 -11.43 -4.10 10.19
N VAL A 42 -11.11 -2.83 10.46
CA VAL A 42 -11.56 -2.17 11.69
C VAL A 42 -13.05 -1.88 11.55
N VAL A 43 -13.85 -2.41 12.46
CA VAL A 43 -15.28 -2.04 12.55
C VAL A 43 -15.36 -0.70 13.25
N TYR A 44 -15.77 0.34 12.52
CA TYR A 44 -15.95 1.69 13.06
C TYR A 44 -17.43 2.02 13.04
N LYS A 45 -18.01 2.33 14.21
CA LYS A 45 -19.45 2.62 14.38
C LYS A 45 -20.39 1.52 13.83
N GLY A 46 -19.98 0.26 13.92
CA GLY A 46 -20.76 -0.87 13.39
C GLY A 46 -20.65 -1.07 11.88
N GLU A 47 -19.95 -0.19 11.17
CA GLU A 47 -19.63 -0.36 9.75
C GLU A 47 -18.23 -0.96 9.59
N LYS A 48 -18.12 -1.94 8.70
CA LYS A 48 -16.86 -2.61 8.39
C LYS A 48 -16.08 -1.69 7.44
N VAL A 49 -15.09 -0.96 7.97
CA VAL A 49 -14.24 -0.08 7.15
C VAL A 49 -13.10 -0.92 6.59
N MET A 50 -13.23 -1.27 5.31
CA MET A 50 -12.22 -2.05 4.61
C MET A 50 -11.26 -1.12 3.87
N CYS A 51 -9.96 -1.33 4.05
CA CYS A 51 -8.97 -0.73 3.17
C CYS A 51 -8.92 -1.51 1.84
N PRO A 52 -8.46 -0.91 0.73
CA PRO A 52 -8.39 -1.60 -0.56
C PRO A 52 -7.58 -2.90 -0.52
N SER A 53 -6.63 -3.02 0.42
CA SER A 53 -5.86 -4.25 0.65
C SER A 53 -6.69 -5.38 1.27
N CYS A 54 -7.62 -5.02 2.16
CA CYS A 54 -8.52 -5.97 2.82
C CYS A 54 -9.61 -6.44 1.86
N GLU A 55 -10.15 -5.54 1.03
CA GLU A 55 -11.11 -5.88 -0.03
C GLU A 55 -10.50 -6.91 -1.00
N LEU A 56 -9.26 -6.67 -1.45
CA LEU A 56 -8.57 -7.59 -2.36
C LEU A 56 -8.31 -8.98 -1.74
N LYS A 57 -8.13 -9.04 -0.40
CA LYS A 57 -7.95 -10.30 0.32
C LYS A 57 -9.26 -11.08 0.43
N GLU A 58 -10.36 -10.42 0.77
CA GLU A 58 -11.68 -11.07 0.82
C GLU A 58 -12.09 -11.57 -0.57
N LEU A 59 -11.89 -10.77 -1.61
CA LEU A 59 -12.19 -11.17 -2.99
C LEU A 59 -11.40 -12.42 -3.41
N LYS A 60 -10.11 -12.51 -3.05
CA LYS A 60 -9.29 -13.71 -3.30
C LYS A 60 -9.78 -14.92 -2.50
N ALA A 61 -10.22 -14.73 -1.27
CA ALA A 61 -10.77 -15.80 -0.45
C ALA A 61 -12.10 -16.33 -1.04
N GLU A 62 -12.96 -15.44 -1.53
CA GLU A 62 -14.21 -15.81 -2.21
C GLU A 62 -13.95 -16.60 -3.51
N ILE A 63 -13.01 -16.14 -4.34
CA ILE A 63 -12.62 -16.85 -5.58
C ILE A 63 -12.07 -18.24 -5.24
N ALA A 64 -11.21 -18.35 -4.23
CA ALA A 64 -10.66 -19.63 -3.80
C ALA A 64 -11.74 -20.57 -3.26
N ALA A 65 -12.70 -20.05 -2.48
CA ALA A 65 -13.83 -20.83 -1.98
C ALA A 65 -14.77 -21.28 -3.11
N ALA A 66 -14.97 -20.44 -4.14
CA ALA A 66 -15.75 -20.79 -5.32
C ALA A 66 -15.06 -21.90 -6.14
N GLN A 67 -13.74 -21.83 -6.31
CA GLN A 67 -12.95 -22.87 -6.99
C GLN A 67 -12.96 -24.21 -6.25
N GLN A 68 -13.08 -24.21 -4.92
CA GLN A 68 -13.20 -25.44 -4.12
C GLN A 68 -14.61 -26.06 -4.16
N ARG A 69 -15.62 -25.31 -4.63
CA ARG A 69 -17.02 -25.75 -4.74
C ARG A 69 -17.40 -26.22 -6.15
N ALA A 70 -16.51 -26.05 -7.12
CA ALA A 70 -16.64 -26.53 -8.50
C ALA A 70 -15.90 -27.86 -8.67
#